data_AF-A0A0G2HT76-F1
#
_entry.id   AF-A0A0G2HT76-F1
#
_cell.length_a   1.000
_cell.length_b   1.000
_cell.length_c   1.000
_cell.angle_alpha   90.00
_cell.angle_beta   90.00
_cell.angle_gamma   90.00
#
_symmetry.space_group_name_H-M   'P 1'
#
loop_
_entity.id
_entity.type
_entity.pdbx_description
1 polymer ?
#
loop_
_entity_poly.entity_id
_entity_poly.type
_entity_poly.pdbx_seq_one_letter_code
_entity_poly.pdbx_strand_id
1 'polypeptide(L)'
;MTSYSVSELDPSLKGALPANFQWGYATAAAQVGGAWNKDGKGLSIWDIWCHEEPSRVNDTSTNEDAVRSYDFYKEDVARMKDYGYYNNLLDELLSNGITPFVTLFHWDIPQEPQARYGGMLDKDKHTPDFVRSTEPFIVGHTELVSHGYVCDPYKKEFQPVQKGTMVDPKDVDAAQRKNEFEIGWFADPLYSKGQVDYPACMRAQLGERLPSFTEEEKKLIRGDSQFYDMNSYSAFYIKNRGDLPPDINDHKGNVKLHDTNRAGRSRGLESDTPWVRTAEWGWTKLLRWIWPVYITENGTTAKGEHDWVPKGPDDVLEDPHRTGFFNKYLTGIAKAFQEGVVIKSSFG
;
A
#
# COMPACT_ATOMS: atom_id res chain seq x y z
N MET A 1 -5.47 23.89 22.08
CA MET A 1 -6.45 23.24 21.18
C MET A 1 -6.38 23.94 19.84
N THR A 2 -6.00 23.22 18.78
CA THR A 2 -6.16 23.70 17.41
C THR A 2 -7.61 23.43 17.02
N SER A 3 -8.39 24.45 16.66
CA SER A 3 -9.78 24.26 16.24
C SER A 3 -9.80 23.63 14.84
N TYR A 4 -9.86 22.31 14.79
CA TYR A 4 -10.02 21.56 13.54
C TYR A 4 -11.41 21.80 12.96
N SER A 5 -11.51 22.75 12.02
CA SER A 5 -12.71 22.91 11.21
C SER A 5 -12.85 21.68 10.31
N VAL A 6 -13.84 20.83 10.59
CA VAL A 6 -14.30 19.81 9.64
C VAL A 6 -14.96 20.55 8.49
N SER A 7 -14.19 20.81 7.44
CA SER A 7 -14.76 21.32 6.19
C SER A 7 -15.70 20.27 5.63
N GLU A 8 -16.97 20.61 5.49
CA GLU A 8 -17.97 19.79 4.79
C GLU A 8 -17.45 19.38 3.41
N LEU A 9 -17.81 18.18 2.97
CA LEU A 9 -17.49 17.72 1.61
C LEU A 9 -18.13 18.68 0.60
N ASP A 10 -17.30 19.16 -0.35
CA ASP A 10 -17.70 20.07 -1.42
C ASP A 10 -19.00 19.59 -2.10
N PRO A 11 -20.13 20.31 -1.96
CA PRO A 11 -21.43 19.81 -2.39
C PRO A 11 -21.53 19.49 -3.89
N SER A 12 -20.63 20.04 -4.71
CA SER A 12 -20.52 19.72 -6.15
C SER A 12 -20.04 18.29 -6.43
N LEU A 13 -19.53 17.58 -5.42
CA LEU A 13 -19.03 16.21 -5.50
C LEU A 13 -20.09 15.16 -5.15
N LYS A 14 -21.30 15.57 -4.73
CA LYS A 14 -22.38 14.66 -4.38
C LYS A 14 -22.84 13.87 -5.61
N GLY A 15 -22.58 12.56 -5.62
CA GLY A 15 -22.86 11.69 -6.78
C GLY A 15 -21.84 11.81 -7.92
N ALA A 16 -20.65 12.38 -7.67
CA ALA A 16 -19.57 12.46 -8.66
C ALA A 16 -18.92 11.11 -8.96
N LEU A 17 -19.01 10.14 -8.04
CA LEU A 17 -18.47 8.79 -8.19
C LEU A 17 -19.57 7.82 -8.68
N PRO A 18 -19.20 6.79 -9.47
CA PRO A 18 -20.17 5.93 -10.13
C PRO A 18 -20.83 4.95 -9.15
N ALA A 19 -22.03 4.48 -9.46
CA ALA A 19 -22.81 3.59 -8.61
C ALA A 19 -22.16 2.21 -8.33
N ASN A 20 -21.08 1.86 -9.05
CA ASN A 20 -20.28 0.64 -8.84
C ASN A 20 -18.89 0.92 -8.23
N PHE A 21 -18.63 2.13 -7.74
CA PHE A 21 -17.42 2.46 -6.98
C PHE A 21 -17.41 1.67 -5.66
N GLN A 22 -16.32 0.96 -5.37
CA GLN A 22 -16.22 0.14 -4.16
C GLN A 22 -15.74 0.98 -2.98
N TRP A 23 -16.48 0.92 -1.88
CA TRP A 23 -16.09 1.49 -0.59
C TRP A 23 -15.81 0.34 0.37
N GLY A 24 -14.79 0.48 1.23
CA GLY A 24 -14.46 -0.56 2.18
C GLY A 24 -13.43 -0.13 3.23
N TYR A 25 -13.01 -1.10 4.02
CA TYR A 25 -12.01 -0.97 5.09
C TYR A 25 -10.94 -2.04 4.90
N ALA A 26 -9.71 -1.75 5.32
CA ALA A 26 -8.56 -2.65 5.13
C ALA A 26 -7.91 -3.03 6.46
N THR A 27 -7.52 -4.30 6.58
CA THR A 27 -6.86 -4.88 7.77
C THR A 27 -5.98 -6.06 7.37
N ALA A 28 -4.88 -6.30 8.09
CA ALA A 28 -4.03 -7.48 7.89
C ALA A 28 -4.12 -8.48 9.06
N ALA A 29 -4.04 -9.78 8.76
CA ALA A 29 -4.25 -10.85 9.73
C ALA A 29 -3.35 -10.74 10.98
N ALA A 30 -2.06 -10.47 10.81
CA ALA A 30 -1.10 -10.31 11.91
C ALA A 30 -1.31 -9.03 12.73
N GLN A 31 -2.02 -8.02 12.22
CA GLN A 31 -2.28 -6.75 12.91
C GLN A 31 -3.56 -6.79 13.76
N VAL A 32 -4.58 -7.55 13.34
CA VAL A 32 -5.89 -7.57 14.02
C VAL A 32 -6.24 -8.90 14.69
N GLY A 33 -5.67 -10.01 14.24
CA GLY A 33 -6.14 -11.35 14.61
C GLY A 33 -6.02 -11.68 16.10
N GLY A 34 -4.91 -11.31 16.75
CA GLY A 34 -4.53 -11.94 18.02
C GLY A 34 -4.22 -13.42 17.81
N ALA A 35 -4.60 -14.26 18.78
CA ALA A 35 -4.78 -15.72 18.61
C ALA A 35 -3.60 -16.49 17.97
N TRP A 36 -2.37 -16.00 18.16
CA TRP A 36 -1.19 -16.39 17.38
C TRP A 36 -0.81 -17.87 17.44
N ASN A 37 -1.28 -18.59 18.45
CA ASN A 37 -0.99 -20.01 18.74
C ASN A 37 -2.26 -20.90 18.79
N LYS A 38 -3.44 -20.39 18.42
CA LYS A 38 -4.71 -21.13 18.52
C LYS A 38 -4.94 -22.08 17.35
N ASP A 39 -5.76 -23.10 17.60
CA ASP A 39 -6.40 -23.98 16.60
C ASP A 39 -5.47 -24.57 15.51
N GLY A 40 -4.19 -24.77 15.85
CA GLY A 40 -3.17 -25.34 14.95
C GLY A 40 -2.51 -24.33 13.99
N LYS A 41 -2.71 -23.01 14.20
CA LYS A 41 -2.01 -21.96 13.45
C LYS A 41 -0.49 -22.16 13.52
N GLY A 42 0.16 -22.14 12.35
CA GLY A 42 1.62 -22.12 12.25
C GLY A 42 2.23 -20.79 12.69
N LEU A 43 3.47 -20.82 13.17
CA LEU A 43 4.22 -19.61 13.53
C LEU A 43 4.73 -18.92 12.26
N SER A 44 4.52 -17.61 12.22
CA SER A 44 5.08 -16.64 11.29
C SER A 44 6.33 -15.99 11.87
N ILE A 45 7.06 -15.25 11.03
CA ILE A 45 8.19 -14.43 11.46
C ILE A 45 7.79 -13.42 12.54
N TRP A 46 6.57 -12.87 12.50
CA TRP A 46 6.13 -11.85 13.45
C TRP A 46 5.83 -12.42 14.83
N ASP A 47 5.18 -13.59 14.89
CA ASP A 47 4.89 -14.27 16.15
C ASP A 47 6.17 -14.49 16.96
N ILE A 48 7.27 -14.86 16.31
CA ILE A 48 8.56 -15.11 16.96
C ILE A 48 9.35 -13.82 17.18
N TRP A 49 9.36 -12.91 16.21
CA TRP A 49 10.17 -11.69 16.26
C TRP A 49 9.83 -10.79 17.46
N CYS A 50 8.55 -10.64 17.80
CA CYS A 50 8.12 -9.85 18.96
C CYS A 50 8.25 -10.59 20.30
N HIS A 51 8.01 -11.91 20.34
CA HIS A 51 8.07 -12.69 21.59
C HIS A 51 9.51 -13.05 22.04
N GLU A 52 10.47 -13.22 21.12
CA GLU A 52 11.86 -13.55 21.49
C GLU A 52 12.62 -12.40 22.16
N GLU A 53 12.38 -11.17 21.70
CA GLU A 53 13.13 -9.98 22.11
C GLU A 53 12.22 -8.76 21.92
N PRO A 54 11.34 -8.47 22.91
CA PRO A 54 10.34 -7.40 22.81
C PRO A 54 10.96 -6.02 22.54
N SER A 55 12.24 -5.79 22.88
CA SER A 55 12.94 -4.53 22.58
C SER A 55 13.14 -4.25 21.07
N ARG A 56 12.85 -5.23 20.20
CA ARG A 56 12.75 -5.04 18.74
C ARG A 56 11.48 -4.28 18.31
N VAL A 57 10.49 -4.14 19.19
CA VAL A 57 9.24 -3.40 18.97
C VAL A 57 9.26 -2.13 19.83
N ASN A 58 8.90 -0.98 19.26
CA ASN A 58 9.11 0.34 19.88
C ASN A 58 8.44 0.53 21.25
N ASP A 59 7.30 -0.12 21.47
CA ASP A 59 6.50 -0.12 22.69
C ASP A 59 6.52 -1.47 23.43
N THR A 60 7.35 -2.42 22.96
CA THR A 60 7.43 -3.82 23.42
C THR A 60 6.16 -4.66 23.26
N SER A 61 5.17 -4.21 22.47
CA SER A 61 3.95 -4.97 22.17
C SER A 61 4.20 -6.20 21.27
N THR A 62 3.24 -7.12 21.29
CA THR A 62 3.22 -8.32 20.45
C THR A 62 1.97 -8.36 19.58
N ASN A 63 1.88 -9.30 18.64
CA ASN A 63 0.63 -9.57 17.94
C ASN A 63 -0.40 -10.36 18.78
N GLU A 64 -0.12 -10.72 20.04
CA GLU A 64 -1.16 -11.16 20.99
C GLU A 64 -2.00 -9.96 21.47
N ASP A 65 -1.37 -8.78 21.61
CA ASP A 65 -1.97 -7.52 22.08
C ASP A 65 -2.86 -6.82 21.01
N ALA A 66 -3.01 -7.42 19.84
CA ALA A 66 -3.90 -6.98 18.77
C ALA A 66 -5.38 -6.94 19.20
N VAL A 67 -6.26 -6.34 18.38
CA VAL A 67 -7.70 -6.19 18.68
C VAL A 67 -8.50 -7.51 18.78
N ARG A 68 -7.85 -8.67 18.60
CA ARG A 68 -8.41 -10.02 18.76
C ARG A 68 -9.60 -10.32 17.85
N SER A 69 -9.55 -9.85 16.61
CA SER A 69 -10.56 -10.12 15.57
C SER A 69 -10.65 -11.59 15.13
N TYR A 70 -9.80 -12.49 15.65
CA TYR A 70 -10.05 -13.93 15.59
C TYR A 70 -11.07 -14.40 16.64
N ASP A 71 -11.01 -13.86 17.86
CA ASP A 71 -11.90 -14.24 18.96
C ASP A 71 -13.24 -13.52 18.86
N PHE A 72 -13.17 -12.20 18.65
CA PHE A 72 -14.34 -11.32 18.52
C PHE A 72 -14.83 -11.21 17.09
N TYR A 73 -14.53 -12.20 16.23
CA TYR A 73 -14.80 -12.10 14.81
C TYR A 73 -16.28 -11.85 14.51
N LYS A 74 -17.22 -12.22 15.40
CA LYS A 74 -18.67 -12.04 15.25
C LYS A 74 -19.19 -10.69 15.73
N GLU A 75 -18.56 -10.15 16.75
CA GLU A 75 -18.75 -8.78 17.20
C GLU A 75 -18.08 -7.81 16.22
N ASP A 76 -16.99 -8.22 15.56
CA ASP A 76 -16.46 -7.57 14.37
C ASP A 76 -17.34 -7.84 13.14
N VAL A 77 -18.05 -9.00 13.05
CA VAL A 77 -19.26 -9.17 12.21
C VAL A 77 -20.45 -8.30 12.71
N ALA A 78 -20.18 -7.32 13.59
CA ALA A 78 -21.00 -6.15 13.88
C ALA A 78 -20.23 -4.77 13.90
N ARG A 79 -19.02 -4.63 13.29
CA ARG A 79 -18.21 -3.37 13.17
C ARG A 79 -17.69 -2.88 11.80
N MET A 80 -17.59 -3.68 10.72
CA MET A 80 -17.30 -3.23 9.32
C MET A 80 -18.31 -3.63 8.18
N LYS A 81 -18.47 -4.93 7.78
CA LYS A 81 -19.59 -5.37 6.90
C LYS A 81 -20.94 -5.42 7.59
N ASP A 82 -21.11 -6.22 8.62
CA ASP A 82 -20.18 -6.79 9.61
C ASP A 82 -18.89 -7.65 9.20
N TYR A 83 -17.63 -7.44 9.63
CA TYR A 83 -16.41 -8.26 9.21
C TYR A 83 -15.89 -9.39 10.17
N GLY A 84 -15.63 -10.63 9.68
CA GLY A 84 -14.75 -11.68 10.31
C GLY A 84 -15.15 -13.15 9.98
N TYR A 85 -14.30 -14.20 9.85
CA TYR A 85 -12.82 -14.33 9.75
C TYR A 85 -12.23 -14.96 8.42
N TYR A 86 -12.59 -16.17 7.92
CA TYR A 86 -12.19 -16.67 6.55
C TYR A 86 -13.29 -17.35 5.68
N ASN A 87 -13.50 -18.67 5.62
CA ASN A 87 -14.67 -19.18 4.84
C ASN A 87 -15.97 -18.65 5.46
N ASN A 88 -16.08 -18.80 6.80
CA ASN A 88 -17.09 -18.14 7.61
C ASN A 88 -17.01 -16.59 7.60
N LEU A 89 -15.96 -15.96 7.05
CA LEU A 89 -15.98 -14.53 6.67
C LEU A 89 -16.71 -14.41 5.35
N LEU A 90 -16.13 -14.95 4.27
CA LEU A 90 -16.57 -14.75 2.90
C LEU A 90 -18.05 -15.10 2.75
N ASP A 91 -18.50 -16.22 3.31
CA ASP A 91 -19.90 -16.64 3.34
C ASP A 91 -20.81 -15.62 4.06
N GLU A 92 -20.33 -15.07 5.19
CA GLU A 92 -21.06 -14.10 6.01
C GLU A 92 -20.99 -12.65 5.45
N LEU A 93 -19.92 -12.30 4.73
CA LEU A 93 -19.79 -11.06 3.95
C LEU A 93 -20.80 -11.05 2.81
N LEU A 94 -20.81 -12.13 2.04
CA LEU A 94 -21.71 -12.34 0.91
C LEU A 94 -23.17 -12.45 1.37
N SER A 95 -23.46 -13.08 2.53
CA SER A 95 -24.81 -13.15 3.08
C SER A 95 -25.41 -11.80 3.47
N ASN A 96 -24.57 -10.77 3.69
CA ASN A 96 -25.00 -9.39 3.97
C ASN A 96 -24.63 -8.40 2.86
N GLY A 97 -24.24 -8.90 1.68
CA GLY A 97 -24.09 -8.09 0.48
C GLY A 97 -22.82 -7.25 0.37
N ILE A 98 -21.74 -7.58 1.11
CA ILE A 98 -20.45 -6.88 0.96
C ILE A 98 -19.44 -7.76 0.23
N THR A 99 -18.77 -7.16 -0.75
CA THR A 99 -17.81 -7.83 -1.63
C THR A 99 -16.44 -7.96 -0.94
N PRO A 100 -15.94 -9.17 -0.65
CA PRO A 100 -14.58 -9.34 -0.14
C PRO A 100 -13.53 -9.02 -1.20
N PHE A 101 -12.50 -8.28 -0.78
CA PHE A 101 -11.22 -8.18 -1.47
C PHE A 101 -10.17 -8.88 -0.59
N VAL A 102 -9.55 -9.94 -1.11
CA VAL A 102 -8.72 -10.87 -0.30
C VAL A 102 -7.26 -10.73 -0.68
N THR A 103 -6.47 -10.11 0.20
CA THR A 103 -5.01 -10.09 0.11
C THR A 103 -4.45 -11.47 0.53
N LEU A 104 -3.75 -12.15 -0.37
CA LEU A 104 -3.28 -13.54 -0.16
C LEU A 104 -2.04 -13.65 0.74
N PHE A 105 -1.30 -12.55 0.93
CA PHE A 105 -0.10 -12.48 1.76
C PHE A 105 0.11 -11.04 2.23
N HIS A 106 0.35 -10.82 3.53
CA HIS A 106 0.55 -9.48 4.08
C HIS A 106 1.74 -9.45 5.06
N TRP A 107 2.93 -9.75 4.54
CA TRP A 107 4.23 -9.72 5.23
C TRP A 107 4.35 -10.73 6.40
N ASP A 108 3.40 -11.64 6.54
CA ASP A 108 3.27 -12.69 7.54
C ASP A 108 3.89 -14.01 7.07
N ILE A 109 5.17 -13.97 6.69
CA ILE A 109 5.91 -15.15 6.19
C ILE A 109 5.92 -16.26 7.26
N PRO A 110 5.57 -17.52 6.94
CA PRO A 110 5.72 -18.63 7.87
C PRO A 110 7.18 -18.84 8.30
N GLN A 111 7.43 -19.15 9.58
CA GLN A 111 8.78 -19.26 10.13
C GLN A 111 9.57 -20.44 9.55
N GLU A 112 8.93 -21.56 9.20
CA GLU A 112 9.65 -22.74 8.69
C GLU A 112 10.44 -22.41 7.41
N PRO A 113 9.85 -21.77 6.38
CA PRO A 113 10.58 -21.10 5.30
C PRO A 113 11.72 -20.18 5.76
N GLN A 114 11.48 -19.31 6.75
CA GLN A 114 12.48 -18.36 7.23
C GLN A 114 13.69 -19.07 7.85
N ALA A 115 13.47 -20.14 8.60
CA ALA A 115 14.51 -20.92 9.27
C ALA A 115 15.24 -21.91 8.34
N ARG A 116 14.53 -22.48 7.35
CA ARG A 116 15.05 -23.55 6.48
C ARG A 116 15.97 -23.05 5.37
N TYR A 117 15.76 -21.83 4.87
CA TYR A 117 16.58 -21.23 3.80
C TYR A 117 16.55 -19.68 3.78
N GLY A 118 16.09 -19.02 4.85
CA GLY A 118 16.11 -17.55 4.95
C GLY A 118 14.89 -16.84 4.38
N GLY A 119 13.79 -17.55 4.07
CA GLY A 119 12.59 -16.92 3.54
C GLY A 119 12.86 -16.24 2.20
N MET A 120 12.54 -14.95 2.06
CA MET A 120 12.57 -14.18 0.80
C MET A 120 13.98 -13.90 0.23
N LEU A 121 14.90 -14.87 0.35
CA LEU A 121 16.32 -14.83 0.01
C LEU A 121 16.88 -16.04 -0.81
N ASP A 122 16.10 -17.03 -1.27
CA ASP A 122 16.54 -18.29 -1.93
C ASP A 122 15.64 -18.78 -3.12
N LYS A 123 15.99 -18.49 -4.40
CA LYS A 123 15.06 -18.60 -5.56
C LYS A 123 14.55 -19.99 -5.86
N ASP A 124 15.41 -20.96 -5.62
CA ASP A 124 15.25 -22.32 -6.07
C ASP A 124 14.72 -23.23 -4.94
N LYS A 125 14.36 -22.63 -3.80
CA LYS A 125 13.65 -23.28 -2.69
C LYS A 125 12.44 -22.51 -2.22
N HIS A 126 12.58 -21.21 -1.95
CA HIS A 126 11.68 -20.55 -1.02
C HIS A 126 10.26 -20.57 -1.49
N THR A 127 10.06 -20.28 -2.77
CA THR A 127 8.75 -20.52 -3.34
C THR A 127 8.83 -21.54 -4.54
N PRO A 128 9.88 -22.37 -4.60
CA PRO A 128 9.56 -23.81 -4.80
C PRO A 128 8.64 -24.40 -3.72
N ASP A 129 8.46 -23.70 -2.59
CA ASP A 129 7.26 -23.69 -1.74
C ASP A 129 6.17 -22.54 -2.06
N PHE A 130 6.04 -21.99 -3.32
CA PHE A 130 5.04 -21.07 -4.04
C PHE A 130 5.40 -20.18 -5.34
N VAL A 131 6.67 -19.77 -5.69
CA VAL A 131 7.24 -18.71 -6.60
C VAL A 131 8.39 -17.69 -6.13
N ARG A 132 9.33 -17.92 -5.15
CA ARG A 132 10.17 -16.86 -4.44
C ARG A 132 11.74 -17.04 -4.49
N SER A 133 12.51 -15.94 -4.76
CA SER A 133 13.58 -15.18 -3.98
C SER A 133 15.12 -15.06 -4.33
N THR A 134 15.94 -14.16 -3.71
CA THR A 134 17.47 -13.95 -3.77
C THR A 134 18.06 -12.53 -4.09
N GLU A 135 18.00 -11.44 -3.33
CA GLU A 135 17.61 -11.16 -1.94
C GLU A 135 16.63 -9.95 -1.96
N PRO A 136 16.87 -8.68 -1.51
CA PRO A 136 15.77 -7.71 -1.37
C PRO A 136 15.25 -7.14 -2.70
N PHE A 137 16.06 -7.02 -3.76
CA PHE A 137 15.53 -6.73 -5.10
C PHE A 137 14.72 -7.90 -5.68
N ILE A 138 14.97 -9.10 -5.14
CA ILE A 138 14.35 -10.32 -5.59
C ILE A 138 13.16 -10.68 -4.67
N VAL A 139 12.96 -10.08 -3.49
CA VAL A 139 11.64 -9.94 -2.83
C VAL A 139 10.65 -9.34 -3.83
N GLY A 140 11.00 -8.19 -4.42
CA GLY A 140 10.14 -7.53 -5.41
C GLY A 140 9.96 -8.35 -6.69
N HIS A 141 11.05 -8.90 -7.25
CA HIS A 141 10.98 -9.83 -8.40
C HIS A 141 10.07 -11.03 -8.15
N THR A 142 10.10 -11.54 -6.93
CA THR A 142 9.36 -12.71 -6.46
C THR A 142 7.89 -12.47 -6.30
N GLU A 143 7.53 -11.34 -5.70
CA GLU A 143 6.13 -10.94 -5.53
C GLU A 143 5.50 -10.81 -6.92
N LEU A 144 6.24 -10.27 -7.89
CA LEU A 144 5.83 -10.21 -9.30
C LEU A 144 5.69 -11.60 -9.96
N VAL A 145 6.69 -12.50 -9.82
CA VAL A 145 6.61 -13.87 -10.36
C VAL A 145 5.45 -14.64 -9.73
N SER A 146 5.26 -14.53 -8.41
CA SER A 146 4.22 -15.23 -7.66
C SER A 146 2.81 -14.70 -7.98
N HIS A 147 2.66 -13.39 -8.15
CA HIS A 147 1.41 -12.74 -8.56
C HIS A 147 0.94 -13.19 -9.95
N GLY A 148 1.88 -13.47 -10.85
CA GLY A 148 1.63 -14.03 -12.17
C GLY A 148 0.84 -15.34 -12.12
N TYR A 149 1.33 -16.31 -11.32
CA TYR A 149 0.78 -17.66 -11.22
C TYR A 149 -0.70 -17.78 -10.78
N VAL A 150 -1.37 -16.70 -10.38
CA VAL A 150 -2.73 -16.72 -9.81
C VAL A 150 -3.80 -15.95 -10.59
N CYS A 151 -3.49 -15.30 -11.73
CA CYS A 151 -4.43 -14.40 -12.43
C CYS A 151 -4.55 -14.63 -13.95
N ASP A 152 -5.71 -15.10 -14.45
CA ASP A 152 -5.94 -15.34 -15.90
C ASP A 152 -7.24 -14.70 -16.48
N PRO A 153 -8.47 -14.91 -15.95
CA PRO A 153 -9.68 -14.83 -16.79
C PRO A 153 -10.24 -13.46 -17.28
N TYR A 154 -9.76 -12.29 -16.83
CA TYR A 154 -10.57 -11.03 -16.87
C TYR A 154 -10.38 -10.10 -18.11
N LYS A 155 -9.39 -10.32 -18.97
CA LYS A 155 -8.59 -9.21 -19.52
C LYS A 155 -9.01 -8.64 -20.89
N LYS A 156 -10.31 -8.38 -21.15
CA LYS A 156 -10.82 -8.17 -22.54
C LYS A 156 -10.93 -6.74 -23.12
N GLU A 157 -10.86 -5.64 -22.36
CA GLU A 157 -11.28 -4.30 -22.90
C GLU A 157 -10.34 -3.07 -22.64
N PHE A 158 -10.83 -2.01 -21.97
CA PHE A 158 -10.47 -0.61 -22.31
C PHE A 158 -9.23 -0.01 -21.61
N GLN A 159 -8.24 0.49 -22.39
CA GLN A 159 -7.17 1.39 -21.89
C GLN A 159 -6.39 2.11 -23.03
N PRO A 160 -6.74 3.36 -23.41
CA PRO A 160 -5.85 4.54 -23.18
C PRO A 160 -6.67 5.86 -22.96
N VAL A 161 -6.17 7.08 -22.66
CA VAL A 161 -4.86 7.80 -22.74
C VAL A 161 -4.83 8.95 -21.68
N GLN A 162 -3.67 9.46 -21.21
CA GLN A 162 -3.51 10.85 -20.68
C GLN A 162 -2.02 11.30 -20.60
N LYS A 163 -1.73 12.61 -20.40
CA LYS A 163 -0.36 13.23 -20.33
C LYS A 163 -0.34 14.57 -19.54
N GLY A 164 0.82 15.02 -19.03
CA GLY A 164 1.03 16.30 -18.31
C GLY A 164 2.46 16.90 -18.44
N THR A 165 2.72 18.06 -17.79
CA THR A 165 3.90 18.94 -18.08
C THR A 165 4.64 19.46 -16.81
N MET A 166 5.85 20.03 -17.00
CA MET A 166 6.99 20.02 -16.07
C MET A 166 7.21 21.23 -15.13
N VAL A 167 7.99 21.01 -14.05
CA VAL A 167 8.74 21.97 -13.20
C VAL A 167 10.23 21.96 -13.65
N ASP A 168 11.21 22.38 -12.82
CA ASP A 168 12.66 22.24 -13.09
C ASP A 168 12.99 20.82 -13.58
N PRO A 169 13.58 20.65 -14.79
CA PRO A 169 13.78 19.34 -15.38
C PRO A 169 14.50 18.34 -14.48
N LYS A 170 15.59 18.73 -13.79
CA LYS A 170 16.35 17.77 -12.96
C LYS A 170 15.55 17.29 -11.74
N ASP A 171 14.73 18.14 -11.15
CA ASP A 171 13.88 17.77 -10.00
C ASP A 171 12.59 17.03 -10.44
N VAL A 172 12.08 17.26 -11.66
CA VAL A 172 10.99 16.41 -12.22
C VAL A 172 11.51 15.05 -12.65
N ASP A 173 12.67 14.97 -13.30
CA ASP A 173 13.31 13.69 -13.63
C ASP A 173 13.58 12.90 -12.35
N ALA A 174 13.96 13.56 -11.25
CA ALA A 174 14.07 12.93 -9.93
C ALA A 174 12.72 12.48 -9.36
N ALA A 175 11.65 13.26 -9.52
CA ALA A 175 10.32 12.86 -9.08
C ALA A 175 9.76 11.68 -9.90
N GLN A 176 9.97 11.67 -11.22
CA GLN A 176 9.63 10.56 -12.10
C GLN A 176 10.42 9.31 -11.72
N ARG A 177 11.75 9.40 -11.55
CA ARG A 177 12.56 8.28 -11.06
C ARG A 177 12.12 7.79 -9.69
N LYS A 178 11.68 8.66 -8.78
CA LYS A 178 11.17 8.23 -7.48
C LYS A 178 9.84 7.47 -7.61
N ASN A 179 8.94 7.90 -8.48
CA ASN A 179 7.72 7.14 -8.79
C ASN A 179 8.06 5.80 -9.48
N GLU A 180 9.04 5.77 -10.38
CA GLU A 180 9.51 4.54 -11.03
C GLU A 180 10.17 3.57 -10.03
N PHE A 181 10.93 4.06 -9.04
CA PHE A 181 11.50 3.23 -7.98
C PHE A 181 10.51 2.78 -6.90
N GLU A 182 9.39 3.49 -6.68
CA GLU A 182 8.38 3.10 -5.67
C GLU A 182 7.22 2.30 -6.26
N ILE A 183 6.77 2.66 -7.47
CA ILE A 183 5.60 2.10 -8.15
C ILE A 183 6.04 1.32 -9.40
N GLY A 184 6.84 1.95 -10.27
CA GLY A 184 7.26 1.36 -11.55
C GLY A 184 8.02 0.03 -11.40
N TRP A 185 8.78 -0.15 -10.32
CA TRP A 185 9.46 -1.40 -9.95
C TRP A 185 8.51 -2.60 -10.04
N PHE A 186 7.28 -2.45 -9.54
CA PHE A 186 6.26 -3.49 -9.57
C PHE A 186 5.29 -3.34 -10.75
N ALA A 187 4.97 -2.11 -11.15
CA ALA A 187 3.99 -1.84 -12.18
C ALA A 187 4.49 -2.10 -13.62
N ASP A 188 5.70 -1.69 -13.97
CA ASP A 188 6.18 -1.78 -15.35
C ASP A 188 6.30 -3.24 -15.85
N PRO A 189 6.79 -4.21 -15.05
CA PRO A 189 6.80 -5.62 -15.46
C PRO A 189 5.41 -6.20 -15.75
N LEU A 190 4.40 -5.87 -14.94
CA LEU A 190 3.05 -6.43 -15.02
C LEU A 190 2.16 -5.74 -16.08
N TYR A 191 2.31 -4.42 -16.26
CA TYR A 191 1.31 -3.59 -16.95
C TYR A 191 1.86 -2.72 -18.10
N SER A 192 3.19 -2.64 -18.30
CA SER A 192 3.73 -1.83 -19.40
C SER A 192 3.46 -2.46 -20.77
N LYS A 193 3.10 -1.63 -21.76
CA LYS A 193 2.73 -2.12 -23.10
C LYS A 193 3.95 -2.38 -23.99
N GLY A 194 4.43 -3.61 -23.97
CA GLY A 194 5.30 -4.15 -25.03
C GLY A 194 6.44 -5.04 -24.55
N GLN A 195 6.81 -4.96 -23.27
CA GLN A 195 7.87 -5.77 -22.68
C GLN A 195 7.55 -6.09 -21.21
N VAL A 196 8.12 -7.17 -20.70
CA VAL A 196 8.18 -7.45 -19.26
C VAL A 196 9.62 -7.20 -18.84
N ASP A 197 9.85 -6.01 -18.28
CA ASP A 197 11.12 -5.57 -17.69
C ASP A 197 10.83 -4.44 -16.69
N TYR A 198 11.80 -4.13 -15.84
CA TYR A 198 11.75 -3.01 -14.90
C TYR A 198 11.89 -1.64 -15.58
N PRO A 199 11.55 -0.54 -14.89
CA PRO A 199 11.77 0.81 -15.40
C PRO A 199 13.25 1.02 -15.79
N ALA A 200 13.47 1.67 -16.94
CA ALA A 200 14.82 1.88 -17.47
C ALA A 200 15.75 2.64 -16.51
N CYS A 201 15.21 3.51 -15.64
CA CYS A 201 15.98 4.20 -14.62
C CYS A 201 16.56 3.26 -13.55
N MET A 202 15.84 2.20 -13.19
CA MET A 202 16.29 1.19 -12.23
C MET A 202 17.43 0.38 -12.81
N ARG A 203 17.28 -0.08 -14.06
CA ARG A 203 18.33 -0.79 -14.80
C ARG A 203 19.60 0.06 -14.92
N ALA A 204 19.46 1.37 -15.16
CA ALA A 204 20.58 2.31 -15.24
C ALA A 204 21.27 2.61 -13.90
N GLN A 205 20.55 2.63 -12.77
CA GLN A 205 21.13 2.86 -11.44
C GLN A 205 21.69 1.59 -10.77
N LEU A 206 21.05 0.43 -10.98
CA LEU A 206 21.36 -0.81 -10.26
C LEU A 206 22.22 -1.79 -11.07
N GLY A 207 22.19 -1.71 -12.40
CA GLY A 207 22.95 -2.60 -13.29
C GLY A 207 22.61 -4.08 -13.04
N GLU A 208 23.64 -4.89 -12.86
CA GLU A 208 23.55 -6.34 -12.62
C GLU A 208 22.90 -6.72 -11.27
N ARG A 209 22.75 -5.75 -10.34
CA ARG A 209 22.11 -5.99 -9.03
C ARG A 209 20.59 -6.04 -9.10
N LEU A 210 20.01 -5.57 -10.20
CA LEU A 210 18.60 -5.76 -10.53
C LEU A 210 18.52 -7.02 -11.40
N PRO A 211 17.72 -8.04 -11.04
CA PRO A 211 17.61 -9.27 -11.82
C PRO A 211 17.05 -9.00 -13.22
N SER A 212 17.21 -9.97 -14.11
CA SER A 212 16.58 -9.98 -15.43
C SER A 212 15.60 -11.15 -15.50
N PHE A 213 14.36 -10.90 -15.93
CA PHE A 213 13.38 -11.95 -16.13
C PHE A 213 13.85 -12.91 -17.25
N THR A 214 13.77 -14.22 -16.98
CA THR A 214 13.84 -15.28 -17.99
C THR A 214 12.65 -15.22 -18.94
N GLU A 215 12.72 -15.87 -20.10
CA GLU A 215 11.55 -15.91 -21.01
C GLU A 215 10.36 -16.68 -20.40
N GLU A 216 10.62 -17.55 -19.43
CA GLU A 216 9.63 -18.28 -18.63
C GLU A 216 8.90 -17.34 -17.67
N GLU A 217 9.65 -16.57 -16.87
CA GLU A 217 9.08 -15.53 -15.98
C GLU A 217 8.36 -14.44 -16.78
N LYS A 218 8.88 -14.06 -17.97
CA LYS A 218 8.17 -13.12 -18.86
C LYS A 218 6.86 -13.68 -19.41
N LYS A 219 6.67 -14.99 -19.52
CA LYS A 219 5.38 -15.58 -19.91
C LYS A 219 4.39 -15.55 -18.75
N LEU A 220 4.88 -15.75 -17.52
CA LEU A 220 4.10 -15.77 -16.27
C LEU A 220 3.75 -14.38 -15.74
N ILE A 221 4.45 -13.32 -16.18
CA ILE A 221 4.21 -11.94 -15.70
C ILE A 221 3.45 -11.11 -16.74
N ARG A 222 3.47 -11.48 -18.04
CA ARG A 222 2.98 -10.64 -19.16
C ARG A 222 1.45 -10.48 -19.15
N GLY A 223 1.01 -9.55 -18.31
CA GLY A 223 -0.39 -9.20 -18.20
C GLY A 223 -1.21 -10.38 -17.72
N ASP A 224 -0.82 -10.96 -16.59
CA ASP A 224 -1.66 -11.91 -15.86
C ASP A 224 -2.52 -11.12 -14.85
N SER A 225 -1.95 -10.09 -14.22
CA SER A 225 -2.70 -9.18 -13.34
C SER A 225 -3.88 -8.47 -14.01
N GLN A 226 -5.00 -8.40 -13.28
CA GLN A 226 -6.33 -8.03 -13.79
C GLN A 226 -6.73 -6.58 -13.48
N PHE A 227 -6.14 -5.98 -12.45
CA PHE A 227 -6.39 -4.63 -11.97
C PHE A 227 -5.11 -4.05 -11.36
N TYR A 228 -5.08 -2.73 -11.10
CA TYR A 228 -4.07 -2.12 -10.24
C TYR A 228 -4.66 -1.90 -8.86
N ASP A 229 -4.02 -2.40 -7.82
CA ASP A 229 -4.20 -2.01 -6.43
C ASP A 229 -3.09 -1.06 -5.99
N MET A 230 -3.40 -0.12 -5.09
CA MET A 230 -2.42 0.83 -4.58
C MET A 230 -2.78 1.34 -3.19
N ASN A 231 -1.87 1.13 -2.25
CA ASN A 231 -1.86 1.76 -0.93
C ASN A 231 -1.22 3.16 -1.03
N SER A 232 -1.86 4.20 -0.48
CA SER A 232 -1.31 5.56 -0.55
C SER A 232 -1.78 6.46 0.59
N TYR A 233 -0.82 6.93 1.38
CA TYR A 233 -1.07 7.72 2.60
C TYR A 233 -0.54 9.15 2.47
N SER A 234 0.55 9.38 1.71
CA SER A 234 1.24 10.68 1.68
C SER A 234 2.10 10.88 0.43
N ALA A 235 2.62 12.09 0.27
CA ALA A 235 3.55 12.48 -0.79
C ALA A 235 4.67 13.37 -0.21
N PHE A 236 5.81 13.44 -0.90
CA PHE A 236 7.01 14.20 -0.48
C PHE A 236 7.41 15.24 -1.51
N TYR A 237 8.13 16.29 -1.10
CA TYR A 237 8.90 17.08 -2.05
C TYR A 237 10.18 16.32 -2.40
N ILE A 238 10.42 16.13 -3.69
CA ILE A 238 11.57 15.43 -4.23
C ILE A 238 12.62 16.45 -4.66
N LYS A 239 13.89 16.14 -4.40
CA LYS A 239 15.04 16.89 -4.92
C LYS A 239 16.09 15.95 -5.49
N ASN A 240 16.62 16.27 -6.65
CA ASN A 240 17.71 15.54 -7.28
C ASN A 240 19.00 15.64 -6.44
N ARG A 241 19.75 14.53 -6.30
CA ARG A 241 21.02 14.53 -5.54
C ARG A 241 22.21 15.17 -6.27
N GLY A 242 21.98 15.69 -7.48
CA GLY A 242 23.03 16.13 -8.40
C GLY A 242 23.59 14.94 -9.18
N ASP A 243 24.72 15.15 -9.84
CA ASP A 243 25.34 14.15 -10.72
C ASP A 243 26.31 13.23 -9.96
N LEU A 244 26.08 13.07 -8.64
CA LEU A 244 26.81 12.15 -7.76
C LEU A 244 26.31 10.72 -7.96
N PRO A 245 27.20 9.71 -7.90
CA PRO A 245 26.77 8.31 -7.96
C PRO A 245 25.80 7.97 -6.82
N PRO A 246 24.83 7.07 -7.05
CA PRO A 246 23.96 6.56 -6.00
C PRO A 246 24.79 5.83 -4.93
N ASP A 247 24.27 5.79 -3.70
CA ASP A 247 24.82 4.90 -2.67
C ASP A 247 24.58 3.44 -3.10
N ILE A 248 25.48 2.52 -2.74
CA ILE A 248 25.26 1.09 -3.06
C ILE A 248 23.96 0.58 -2.41
N ASN A 249 23.54 1.13 -1.28
CA ASN A 249 22.30 0.76 -0.60
C ASN A 249 21.07 1.55 -1.07
N ASP A 250 21.22 2.47 -2.03
CA ASP A 250 20.12 3.31 -2.52
C ASP A 250 19.15 2.56 -3.45
N HIS A 251 17.98 2.29 -2.90
CA HIS A 251 16.80 1.72 -3.54
C HIS A 251 15.69 2.77 -3.74
N LYS A 252 16.02 4.08 -3.74
CA LYS A 252 15.04 5.19 -3.77
C LYS A 252 15.24 6.17 -4.93
N GLY A 253 15.99 5.80 -5.98
CA GLY A 253 16.11 6.56 -7.24
C GLY A 253 17.09 7.76 -7.23
N ASN A 254 18.05 7.76 -6.30
CA ASN A 254 19.07 8.79 -6.07
C ASN A 254 18.47 10.19 -5.82
N VAL A 255 17.46 10.25 -4.96
CA VAL A 255 16.76 11.49 -4.58
C VAL A 255 16.97 11.85 -3.10
N LYS A 256 16.58 13.07 -2.74
CA LYS A 256 16.30 13.48 -1.35
C LYS A 256 14.82 13.78 -1.21
N LEU A 257 14.22 13.22 -0.15
CA LEU A 257 12.87 13.56 0.30
C LEU A 257 12.95 14.77 1.23
N HIS A 258 11.95 15.65 1.15
CA HIS A 258 11.86 16.84 1.99
C HIS A 258 10.42 17.07 2.48
N ASP A 259 10.26 17.38 3.77
CA ASP A 259 9.00 17.82 4.37
C ASP A 259 8.63 19.26 3.99
N THR A 260 9.57 20.09 3.54
CA THR A 260 9.34 21.47 3.10
C THR A 260 9.90 21.73 1.70
N ASN A 261 9.22 22.58 0.93
CA ASN A 261 9.73 23.03 -0.37
C ASN A 261 10.65 24.26 -0.21
N ARG A 262 11.23 24.75 -1.32
CA ARG A 262 12.15 25.90 -1.36
C ARG A 262 11.60 27.19 -0.73
N ALA A 263 10.28 27.33 -0.58
CA ALA A 263 9.63 28.46 0.07
C ALA A 263 9.25 28.18 1.55
N GLY A 264 9.81 27.13 2.16
CA GLY A 264 9.58 26.76 3.57
C GLY A 264 8.22 26.14 3.88
N ARG A 265 7.30 26.05 2.90
CA ARG A 265 5.96 25.50 3.13
C ARG A 265 6.03 23.97 3.30
N SER A 266 5.36 23.45 4.33
CA SER A 266 5.20 22.02 4.60
C SER A 266 4.51 21.29 3.45
N ARG A 267 4.85 20.01 3.27
CA ARG A 267 4.17 19.07 2.38
C ARG A 267 2.79 18.63 2.87
N GLY A 268 2.46 18.86 4.14
CA GLY A 268 1.17 18.48 4.71
C GLY A 268 1.02 18.73 6.21
N LEU A 269 -0.16 18.44 6.76
CA LEU A 269 -0.40 18.33 8.19
C LEU A 269 0.33 17.10 8.75
N GLU A 270 0.89 17.20 9.95
CA GLU A 270 1.64 16.10 10.59
C GLU A 270 0.69 15.10 11.25
N SER A 271 0.82 13.83 10.88
CA SER A 271 0.27 12.69 11.62
C SER A 271 1.18 12.33 12.79
N ASP A 272 0.82 11.31 13.55
CA ASP A 272 1.69 10.73 14.58
C ASP A 272 2.80 9.86 13.96
N THR A 273 2.45 9.11 12.91
CA THR A 273 3.34 8.24 12.14
C THR A 273 4.34 9.11 11.34
N PRO A 274 5.65 9.12 11.65
CA PRO A 274 6.54 10.20 11.19
C PRO A 274 6.68 10.38 9.67
N TRP A 275 6.39 9.34 8.88
CA TRP A 275 6.42 9.39 7.42
C TRP A 275 5.08 9.85 6.80
N VAL A 276 3.95 9.70 7.49
CA VAL A 276 2.62 10.12 7.01
C VAL A 276 2.37 11.60 7.31
N ARG A 277 1.88 12.31 6.30
CA ARG A 277 1.34 13.67 6.38
C ARG A 277 0.16 13.81 5.42
N THR A 278 -0.87 14.59 5.79
CA THR A 278 -1.98 14.93 4.89
C THR A 278 -1.48 15.78 3.71
N ALA A 279 -1.22 15.16 2.56
CA ALA A 279 -0.52 15.77 1.41
C ALA A 279 -1.40 15.76 0.15
N GLU A 280 -2.55 16.41 0.22
CA GLU A 280 -3.63 16.34 -0.77
C GLU A 280 -3.21 16.84 -2.16
N TRP A 281 -2.30 17.82 -2.22
CA TRP A 281 -1.70 18.32 -3.47
C TRP A 281 -0.87 17.26 -4.21
N GLY A 282 -0.27 16.32 -3.47
CA GLY A 282 0.55 15.23 -4.01
C GLY A 282 -0.32 14.06 -4.43
N TRP A 283 -1.28 13.70 -3.58
CA TRP A 283 -2.34 12.75 -3.89
C TRP A 283 -3.08 13.09 -5.19
N THR A 284 -3.52 14.35 -5.34
CA THR A 284 -4.19 14.85 -6.55
C THR A 284 -3.32 14.68 -7.81
N LYS A 285 -2.00 14.79 -7.70
CA LYS A 285 -1.07 14.55 -8.83
C LYS A 285 -0.88 13.06 -9.11
N LEU A 286 -0.73 12.24 -8.06
CA LEU A 286 -0.55 10.80 -8.18
C LEU A 286 -1.70 10.16 -8.96
N LEU A 287 -2.94 10.53 -8.62
CA LEU A 287 -4.16 10.08 -9.32
C LEU A 287 -4.15 10.36 -10.83
N ARG A 288 -3.44 11.38 -11.30
CA ARG A 288 -3.33 11.76 -12.72
C ARG A 288 -2.06 11.25 -13.41
N TRP A 289 -1.18 10.60 -12.64
CA TRP A 289 0.05 9.95 -13.11
C TRP A 289 -0.13 8.44 -13.22
N ILE A 290 -0.87 7.84 -12.28
CA ILE A 290 -1.27 6.43 -12.33
C ILE A 290 -2.35 6.18 -13.39
N TRP A 291 -2.44 4.91 -13.76
CA TRP A 291 -3.39 4.30 -14.69
C TRP A 291 -4.54 3.66 -13.87
N PRO A 292 -5.57 3.01 -14.47
CA PRO A 292 -6.81 2.67 -13.77
C PRO A 292 -6.62 1.86 -12.47
N VAL A 293 -7.12 2.39 -11.34
CA VAL A 293 -6.70 1.97 -9.98
C VAL A 293 -7.86 1.65 -9.03
N TYR A 294 -7.62 0.65 -8.19
CA TYR A 294 -8.31 0.36 -6.94
C TYR A 294 -7.43 0.90 -5.80
N ILE A 295 -7.94 1.83 -5.01
CA ILE A 295 -7.23 2.32 -3.84
C ILE A 295 -7.58 1.37 -2.69
N THR A 296 -6.58 0.63 -2.23
CA THR A 296 -6.73 -0.50 -1.29
C THR A 296 -6.38 -0.13 0.15
N GLU A 297 -5.58 0.91 0.36
CA GLU A 297 -5.41 1.56 1.67
C GLU A 297 -5.17 3.07 1.53
N ASN A 298 -5.84 3.84 2.37
CA ASN A 298 -5.61 5.26 2.58
C ASN A 298 -5.93 5.61 4.03
N GLY A 299 -4.99 6.18 4.79
CA GLY A 299 -5.23 6.45 6.22
C GLY A 299 -4.19 7.37 6.87
N THR A 300 -4.47 7.76 8.13
CA THR A 300 -3.59 8.60 8.94
C THR A 300 -3.78 8.31 10.44
N THR A 301 -2.76 8.65 11.22
CA THR A 301 -2.75 8.65 12.70
C THR A 301 -2.91 10.07 13.23
N ALA A 302 -3.76 10.30 14.24
CA ALA A 302 -3.91 11.63 14.81
C ALA A 302 -2.71 11.97 15.69
N LYS A 303 -2.01 13.08 15.41
CA LYS A 303 -0.75 13.41 16.10
C LYS A 303 -0.96 13.58 17.62
N GLY A 304 -0.26 12.76 18.41
CA GLY A 304 -0.39 12.65 19.86
C GLY A 304 -1.45 11.63 20.33
N GLU A 305 -1.98 10.75 19.47
CA GLU A 305 -3.01 9.78 19.88
C GLU A 305 -2.49 8.70 20.84
N HIS A 306 -1.17 8.42 20.88
CA HIS A 306 -0.56 7.51 21.86
C HIS A 306 -0.57 8.03 23.31
N ASP A 307 -0.44 9.34 23.50
CA ASP A 307 -0.47 10.00 24.82
C ASP A 307 -1.92 10.29 25.29
N TRP A 308 -2.92 10.01 24.44
CA TRP A 308 -4.30 10.42 24.67
C TRP A 308 -5.11 9.31 25.37
N VAL A 309 -5.74 9.68 26.51
CA VAL A 309 -6.58 8.77 27.30
C VAL A 309 -8.03 9.25 27.24
N PRO A 310 -8.99 8.42 26.77
CA PRO A 310 -10.40 8.76 26.77
C PRO A 310 -10.96 8.94 28.18
N LYS A 311 -11.73 10.01 28.39
CA LYS A 311 -12.46 10.28 29.65
C LYS A 311 -13.82 9.57 29.71
N GLY A 312 -14.26 8.98 28.61
CA GLY A 312 -15.53 8.28 28.44
C GLY A 312 -15.66 7.72 27.02
N PRO A 313 -16.69 6.92 26.71
CA PRO A 313 -16.86 6.31 25.39
C PRO A 313 -17.04 7.36 24.28
N ASP A 314 -17.74 8.46 24.57
CA ASP A 314 -18.01 9.52 23.58
C ASP A 314 -16.76 10.35 23.23
N ASP A 315 -15.76 10.41 24.14
CA ASP A 315 -14.49 11.15 23.96
C ASP A 315 -13.65 10.53 22.82
N VAL A 316 -13.92 9.26 22.44
CA VAL A 316 -13.24 8.51 21.36
C VAL A 316 -13.77 8.86 19.97
N LEU A 317 -14.98 9.42 19.87
CA LEU A 317 -15.71 9.52 18.59
C LEU A 317 -15.41 10.80 17.80
N GLU A 318 -14.88 11.86 18.44
CA GLU A 318 -14.54 13.11 17.76
C GLU A 318 -13.08 13.14 17.26
N ASP A 319 -12.82 12.50 16.13
CA ASP A 319 -11.55 12.65 15.39
C ASP A 319 -11.69 13.56 14.14
N PRO A 320 -11.49 14.88 14.29
CA PRO A 320 -11.49 15.80 13.16
C PRO A 320 -10.16 15.81 12.38
N HIS A 321 -9.10 15.15 12.86
CA HIS A 321 -7.83 15.02 12.13
C HIS A 321 -8.00 14.00 10.98
N ARG A 322 -8.44 12.79 11.32
CA ARG A 322 -8.67 11.68 10.38
C ARG A 322 -9.87 11.98 9.47
N THR A 323 -10.93 12.59 9.99
CA THR A 323 -12.04 13.15 9.17
C THR A 323 -11.54 14.21 8.18
N GLY A 324 -10.67 15.14 8.63
CA GLY A 324 -10.08 16.17 7.76
C GLY A 324 -9.16 15.60 6.67
N PHE A 325 -8.45 14.51 6.95
CA PHE A 325 -7.67 13.75 5.98
C PHE A 325 -8.57 13.10 4.92
N PHE A 326 -9.59 12.33 5.33
CA PHE A 326 -10.50 11.67 4.39
C PHE A 326 -11.25 12.67 3.51
N ASN A 327 -11.81 13.74 4.08
CA ASN A 327 -12.51 14.77 3.29
C ASN A 327 -11.62 15.36 2.19
N LYS A 328 -10.32 15.52 2.43
CA LYS A 328 -9.35 15.98 1.42
C LYS A 328 -9.03 14.92 0.37
N TYR A 329 -8.80 13.66 0.78
CA TYR A 329 -8.37 12.60 -0.14
C TYR A 329 -9.54 12.11 -1.01
N LEU A 330 -10.74 11.97 -0.45
CA LEU A 330 -11.97 11.69 -1.19
C LEU A 330 -12.35 12.85 -2.14
N THR A 331 -12.11 14.10 -1.75
CA THR A 331 -12.22 15.26 -2.67
C THR A 331 -11.25 15.14 -3.86
N GLY A 332 -10.03 14.66 -3.62
CA GLY A 332 -9.04 14.39 -4.67
C GLY A 332 -9.50 13.30 -5.65
N ILE A 333 -10.06 12.21 -5.12
CA ILE A 333 -10.63 11.08 -5.90
C ILE A 333 -11.80 11.57 -6.77
N ALA A 334 -12.80 12.22 -6.18
CA ALA A 334 -13.99 12.67 -6.90
C ALA A 334 -13.66 13.67 -8.03
N LYS A 335 -12.73 14.60 -7.79
CA LYS A 335 -12.29 15.57 -8.81
C LYS A 335 -11.44 14.91 -9.91
N ALA A 336 -10.59 13.94 -9.58
CA ALA A 336 -9.89 13.14 -10.59
C ALA A 336 -10.87 12.33 -11.46
N PHE A 337 -11.88 11.71 -10.85
CA PHE A 337 -12.91 10.96 -11.59
C PHE A 337 -13.73 11.86 -12.54
N GLN A 338 -14.10 13.08 -12.11
CA GLN A 338 -14.74 14.08 -12.97
C GLN A 338 -13.85 14.52 -14.16
N GLU A 339 -12.53 14.43 -14.04
CA GLU A 339 -11.56 14.66 -15.13
C GLU A 339 -11.28 13.40 -15.99
N GLY A 340 -12.04 12.32 -15.78
CA GLY A 340 -11.95 11.07 -16.54
C GLY A 340 -10.91 10.06 -16.05
N VAL A 341 -10.29 10.29 -14.89
CA VAL A 341 -9.40 9.30 -14.27
C VAL A 341 -10.22 8.10 -13.78
N VAL A 342 -9.84 6.90 -14.21
CA VAL A 342 -10.57 5.67 -13.84
C VAL A 342 -10.14 5.18 -12.46
N ILE A 343 -10.86 5.63 -11.42
CA ILE A 343 -10.71 5.16 -10.05
C ILE A 343 -11.89 4.21 -9.73
N LYS A 344 -11.59 3.07 -9.11
CA LYS A 344 -12.54 1.96 -8.89
C LYS A 344 -12.96 1.76 -7.44
N SER A 345 -12.10 2.14 -6.49
CA SER A 345 -12.38 1.98 -5.07
C SER A 345 -11.74 3.06 -4.20
N SER A 346 -12.19 3.14 -2.95
CA SER A 346 -11.47 3.76 -1.84
C SER A 346 -11.67 2.89 -0.59
N PHE A 347 -10.57 2.36 -0.06
CA PHE A 347 -10.49 1.64 1.20
C PHE A 347 -9.59 2.45 2.17
N GLY A 348 -9.96 2.51 3.45
CA GLY A 348 -9.25 3.27 4.49
C GLY A 348 -9.83 3.07 5.88
#